data_AF-A0A6G0VH89-F1
#
_entry.id   AF-A0A6G0VH89-F1
#
_cell.length_a   1.000
_cell.length_b   1.000
_cell.length_c   1.000
_cell.angle_alpha   90.00
_cell.angle_beta   90.00
_cell.angle_gamma   90.00
#
_symmetry.space_group_name_H-M   'P 1'
#
loop_
_entity.id
_entity.type
_entity.pdbx_description
1 polymer ?
#
loop_
_entity_poly.entity_id
_entity_poly.type
_entity_poly.pdbx_seq_one_letter_code
_entity_poly.pdbx_strand_id
1 'polypeptide(L)'
;MSDFTMNNISHEGFTYKMNSGEKKGIRYMVCCQKFCKGSAKRLLKKQFRLVLVQRAVNETTRLRDIYDEESIRYVRAAEQYSWPLAEMSMRHARRKNVPALPPTLVALADNLEANVDRYTCC
;
A
#
# COMPACT_ATOMS: atom_id res chain seq x y z
N MET A 1 -39.38 -0.13 -27.80
CA MET A 1 -38.14 0.31 -27.13
C MET A 1 -38.36 0.18 -25.64
N SER A 2 -37.82 -0.88 -25.02
CA SER A 2 -37.96 -1.12 -23.59
C SER A 2 -36.90 -0.31 -22.84
N ASP A 3 -37.36 0.62 -22.02
CA ASP A 3 -36.52 1.35 -21.08
C ASP A 3 -35.84 0.36 -20.13
N PHE A 4 -34.55 0.11 -20.37
CA PHE A 4 -33.70 -0.66 -19.48
C PHE A 4 -33.39 0.23 -18.28
N THR A 5 -34.30 0.27 -17.30
CA THR A 5 -34.08 0.97 -16.04
C THR A 5 -32.81 0.41 -15.40
N MET A 6 -31.75 1.22 -15.40
CA MET A 6 -30.58 0.98 -14.57
C MET A 6 -31.02 1.04 -13.12
N ASN A 7 -31.44 -0.10 -12.58
CA ASN A 7 -31.89 -0.24 -11.20
C ASN A 7 -30.71 -0.02 -10.25
N ASN A 8 -30.45 1.25 -9.95
CA ASN A 8 -29.55 1.62 -8.90
C ASN A 8 -30.16 1.17 -7.57
N ILE A 9 -29.41 0.37 -6.82
CA ILE A 9 -29.84 -0.15 -5.52
C ILE A 9 -29.34 0.83 -4.46
N SER A 10 -30.23 1.27 -3.58
CA SER A 10 -29.88 2.13 -2.44
C SER A 10 -29.69 1.29 -1.19
N HIS A 11 -28.57 1.47 -0.49
CA HIS A 11 -28.27 0.77 0.76
C HIS A 11 -27.44 1.66 1.70
N GLU A 12 -27.89 1.80 2.94
CA GLU A 12 -27.25 2.64 3.99
C GLU A 12 -26.91 4.07 3.54
N GLY A 13 -27.78 4.68 2.73
CA GLY A 13 -27.60 6.04 2.20
C GLY A 13 -26.65 6.15 1.00
N PHE A 14 -26.13 5.05 0.47
CA PHE A 14 -25.31 5.00 -0.74
C PHE A 14 -26.05 4.36 -1.90
N THR A 15 -25.77 4.79 -3.13
CA THR A 15 -26.34 4.21 -4.34
C THR A 15 -25.32 3.35 -5.05
N TYR A 16 -25.77 2.20 -5.57
CA TYR A 16 -24.93 1.20 -6.20
C TYR A 16 -25.50 0.80 -7.55
N LYS A 17 -24.64 0.71 -8.56
CA LYS A 17 -24.96 0.13 -9.86
C LYS A 17 -24.49 -1.32 -9.91
N MET A 18 -25.25 -2.15 -10.61
CA MET A 18 -24.84 -3.52 -10.89
C MET A 18 -23.50 -3.51 -11.63
N ASN A 19 -22.54 -4.28 -11.12
CA ASN A 19 -21.39 -4.65 -11.93
C ASN A 19 -21.80 -5.83 -12.83
N SER A 20 -21.28 -5.90 -14.04
CA SER A 20 -21.46 -7.09 -14.90
C SER A 20 -20.76 -8.34 -14.36
N GLY A 21 -19.98 -8.21 -13.28
CA GLY A 21 -19.26 -9.30 -12.64
C GLY A 21 -20.10 -10.09 -11.65
N GLU A 22 -20.24 -11.39 -11.90
CA GLU A 22 -20.80 -12.38 -11.00
C GLU A 22 -19.75 -13.45 -10.67
N LYS A 23 -19.57 -13.78 -9.40
CA LYS A 23 -18.63 -14.83 -8.96
C LYS A 23 -19.31 -15.71 -7.93
N LYS A 24 -19.35 -17.02 -8.18
CA LYS A 24 -19.98 -18.01 -7.30
C LYS A 24 -21.45 -17.65 -6.96
N GLY A 25 -22.21 -17.15 -7.94
CA GLY A 25 -23.60 -16.71 -7.75
C GLY A 25 -23.77 -15.40 -6.99
N ILE A 26 -22.68 -14.74 -6.58
CA ILE A 26 -22.72 -13.42 -5.94
C ILE A 26 -22.45 -12.36 -7.00
N ARG A 27 -23.42 -11.46 -7.18
CA ARG A 27 -23.28 -10.29 -8.05
C ARG A 27 -22.66 -9.14 -7.27
N TYR A 28 -21.57 -8.60 -7.80
CA TYR A 28 -20.92 -7.45 -7.19
C TYR A 28 -21.59 -6.17 -7.68
N MET A 29 -21.59 -5.15 -6.83
CA MET A 29 -22.09 -3.83 -7.17
C MET A 29 -20.99 -2.80 -7.01
N VAL A 30 -21.09 -1.69 -7.73
CA VAL A 30 -20.17 -0.57 -7.65
C VAL A 30 -20.93 0.65 -7.17
N CYS A 31 -20.42 1.31 -6.14
CA CYS A 31 -21.02 2.55 -5.68
C CYS A 31 -20.97 3.63 -6.79
N CYS A 32 -22.07 4.35 -6.97
CA CYS A 32 -22.20 5.39 -7.99
C CYS A 32 -21.57 6.72 -7.54
N GLN A 33 -21.39 6.93 -6.23
CA GLN A 33 -20.81 8.15 -5.69
C GLN A 33 -19.28 8.13 -5.74
N LYS A 34 -18.66 9.31 -5.97
CA LYS A 34 -17.19 9.48 -5.93
C LYS A 34 -16.61 9.07 -4.57
N PHE A 35 -17.27 9.49 -3.49
CA PHE A 35 -16.86 9.18 -2.13
C PHE A 35 -17.93 8.33 -1.43
N CYS A 36 -17.56 7.12 -1.07
CA CYS A 36 -18.41 6.17 -0.34
C CYS A 36 -17.58 5.38 0.66
N LYS A 37 -18.23 4.54 1.47
CA LYS A 37 -17.54 3.65 2.43
C LYS A 37 -16.41 2.84 1.77
N GLY A 38 -16.65 2.32 0.56
CA GLY A 38 -15.65 1.59 -0.22
C GLY A 38 -14.46 2.46 -0.68
N SER A 39 -14.74 3.68 -1.15
CA SER A 39 -13.69 4.65 -1.54
C SER A 39 -12.84 5.07 -0.34
N ALA A 40 -13.47 5.35 0.80
CA ALA A 40 -12.78 5.71 2.04
C ALA A 40 -11.85 4.60 2.52
N LYS A 41 -12.33 3.34 2.56
CA LYS A 41 -11.51 2.16 2.90
C LYS A 41 -10.31 1.99 1.96
N ARG A 42 -10.51 2.21 0.66
CA ARG A 42 -9.43 2.13 -0.33
C ARG A 42 -8.38 3.23 -0.13
N LEU A 43 -8.83 4.46 0.18
CA LEU A 43 -7.95 5.59 0.42
C LEU A 43 -7.07 5.38 1.66
N LEU A 44 -7.68 4.95 2.77
CA LEU A 44 -6.96 4.62 4.01
C LEU A 44 -5.86 3.58 3.77
N LYS A 45 -6.21 2.46 3.12
CA LYS A 45 -5.25 1.41 2.77
C LYS A 45 -4.12 1.93 1.89
N LYS A 46 -4.43 2.80 0.90
CA LYS A 46 -3.43 3.38 0.00
C LYS A 46 -2.47 4.29 0.76
N GLN A 47 -2.98 5.19 1.60
CA GLN A 47 -2.16 6.13 2.37
C GLN A 47 -1.25 5.39 3.35
N PHE A 48 -1.78 4.42 4.10
CA PHE A 48 -0.99 3.64 5.05
C PHE A 48 0.11 2.83 4.36
N ARG A 49 -0.19 2.19 3.22
CA ARG A 49 0.83 1.52 2.40
C ARG A 49 1.93 2.48 1.95
N LEU A 50 1.59 3.72 1.57
CA LEU A 50 2.58 4.70 1.12
C LEU A 50 3.55 5.07 2.25
N VAL A 51 3.05 5.31 3.47
CA VAL A 51 3.90 5.60 4.63
C VAL A 51 4.84 4.44 4.92
N LEU A 52 4.30 3.22 5.00
CA LEU A 52 5.11 2.02 5.27
C LEU A 52 6.19 1.79 4.22
N VAL A 53 5.86 1.96 2.93
CA VAL A 53 6.82 1.81 1.83
C VAL A 53 7.89 2.89 1.89
N GLN A 54 7.50 4.14 2.16
CA GLN A 54 8.45 5.25 2.24
C GLN A 54 9.44 5.05 3.39
N ARG A 55 8.94 4.72 4.58
CA ARG A 55 9.77 4.39 5.75
C ARG A 55 10.67 3.19 5.48
N ALA A 56 10.12 2.13 4.87
CA ALA A 56 10.90 0.94 4.54
C ALA A 56 12.08 1.23 3.60
N VAL A 57 11.95 2.17 2.66
CA VAL A 57 13.05 2.55 1.76
C VAL A 57 14.08 3.43 2.47
N ASN A 58 13.63 4.34 3.34
CA ASN A 58 14.50 5.35 3.96
C ASN A 58 15.18 4.87 5.25
N GLU A 59 14.63 3.86 5.92
CA GLU A 59 15.13 3.36 7.20
C GLU A 59 15.74 1.96 7.06
N THR A 60 16.75 1.67 7.87
CA THR A 60 17.42 0.37 7.95
C THR A 60 16.84 -0.55 9.05
N THR A 61 15.90 -0.04 9.86
CA THR A 61 15.21 -0.77 10.95
C THR A 61 14.44 -1.99 10.44
N ARG A 62 14.02 -2.90 11.33
CA ARG A 62 13.27 -4.09 10.88
C ARG A 62 11.90 -3.64 10.35
N LEU A 63 11.45 -4.27 9.26
CA LEU A 63 10.15 -3.94 8.67
C LEU A 63 8.99 -4.13 9.66
N ARG A 64 9.14 -5.08 10.59
CA ARG A 64 8.15 -5.35 11.62
C ARG A 64 8.00 -4.17 12.58
N ASP A 65 9.12 -3.59 13.01
CA ASP A 65 9.14 -2.45 13.93
C ASP A 65 8.46 -1.23 13.28
N ILE A 66 8.79 -0.94 12.01
CA ILE A 66 8.11 0.11 11.22
C ILE A 66 6.60 -0.12 11.19
N TYR A 67 6.16 -1.36 10.93
CA TYR A 67 4.73 -1.66 10.87
C TYR A 67 4.05 -1.51 12.22
N ASP A 68 4.64 -2.06 13.29
CA ASP A 68 4.03 -2.03 14.61
C ASP A 68 3.88 -0.57 15.11
N GLU A 69 4.90 0.29 14.92
CA GLU A 69 4.83 1.73 15.21
C GLU A 69 3.72 2.44 14.43
N GLU A 70 3.66 2.26 13.11
CA GLU A 70 2.66 2.90 12.26
C GLU A 70 1.25 2.35 12.53
N SER A 71 1.13 1.07 12.91
CA SER A 71 -0.14 0.44 13.24
C SER A 71 -0.77 1.01 14.51
N ILE A 72 0.06 1.43 15.47
CA ILE A 72 -0.39 2.13 16.69
C ILE A 72 -0.90 3.53 16.33
N ARG A 73 -0.20 4.24 15.43
CA ARG A 73 -0.59 5.58 14.97
C ARG A 73 -1.86 5.58 14.11
N TYR A 74 -2.02 4.54 13.26
CA TYR A 74 -3.07 4.46 12.25
C TYR A 74 -3.90 3.16 12.35
N VAL A 75 -4.45 2.90 13.54
CA VAL A 75 -5.19 1.67 13.88
C VAL A 75 -6.22 1.25 12.82
N ARG A 76 -7.09 2.18 12.41
CA ARG A 76 -8.15 1.91 11.40
C ARG A 76 -7.59 1.51 10.04
N ALA A 77 -6.40 1.97 9.68
CA ALA A 77 -5.77 1.60 8.42
C ALA A 77 -5.08 0.23 8.53
N ALA A 78 -4.45 -0.06 9.68
CA ALA A 78 -3.84 -1.35 9.99
C ALA A 78 -4.87 -2.50 10.00
N GLU A 79 -6.09 -2.26 10.50
CA GLU A 79 -7.20 -3.22 10.40
C GLU A 79 -7.50 -3.64 8.94
N GLN A 80 -7.32 -2.71 7.99
CA GLN A 80 -7.59 -2.95 6.58
C GLN A 80 -6.37 -3.42 5.79
N TYR A 81 -5.19 -3.37 6.41
CA TYR A 81 -3.90 -3.63 5.76
C TYR A 81 -2.96 -4.35 6.73
N SER A 82 -3.18 -5.66 6.85
CA SER A 82 -2.47 -6.53 7.76
C SER A 82 -0.98 -6.67 7.45
N TRP A 83 -0.22 -7.09 8.47
CA TRP A 83 1.23 -7.30 8.40
C TRP A 83 1.69 -8.10 7.17
N PRO A 84 1.12 -9.27 6.80
CA PRO A 84 1.61 -10.02 5.64
C PRO A 84 1.53 -9.22 4.33
N LEU A 85 0.48 -8.43 4.13
CA LEU A 85 0.33 -7.58 2.94
C LEU A 85 1.31 -6.41 2.94
N ALA A 86 1.51 -5.81 4.11
CA ALA A 86 2.48 -4.75 4.32
C ALA A 86 3.90 -5.23 4.08
N GLU A 87 4.30 -6.33 4.72
CA GLU A 87 5.63 -6.94 4.63
C GLU A 87 6.02 -7.20 3.18
N MET A 88 5.13 -7.83 2.39
CA MET A 88 5.37 -8.08 0.98
C MET A 88 5.67 -6.79 0.21
N SER A 89 4.89 -5.73 0.46
CA SER A 89 5.06 -4.44 -0.23
C SER A 89 6.34 -3.72 0.21
N MET A 90 6.63 -3.70 1.51
CA MET A 90 7.80 -3.07 2.09
C MET A 90 9.09 -3.79 1.65
N ARG A 91 9.09 -5.14 1.69
CA ARG A 91 10.23 -5.95 1.23
C ARG A 91 10.48 -5.81 -0.27
N HIS A 92 9.42 -5.71 -1.06
CA HIS A 92 9.55 -5.43 -2.49
C HIS A 92 10.15 -4.03 -2.73
N ALA A 93 9.66 -3.02 -2.02
CA ALA A 93 10.18 -1.67 -2.11
C ALA A 93 11.66 -1.58 -1.72
N ARG A 94 12.06 -2.20 -0.60
CA ARG A 94 13.48 -2.31 -0.22
C ARG A 94 14.30 -2.92 -1.34
N ARG A 95 13.97 -4.14 -1.78
CA ARG A 95 14.73 -4.85 -2.83
C ARG A 95 14.88 -4.02 -4.11
N LYS A 96 13.84 -3.27 -4.51
CA LYS A 96 13.89 -2.40 -5.69
C LYS A 96 14.86 -1.21 -5.53
N ASN A 97 15.05 -0.74 -4.31
CA ASN A 97 15.91 0.42 -4.00
C ASN A 97 17.29 0.03 -3.46
N VAL A 98 17.56 -1.26 -3.22
CA VAL A 98 18.91 -1.72 -2.89
C VAL A 98 19.77 -1.61 -4.17
N PRO A 99 20.89 -0.88 -4.13
CA PRO A 99 21.79 -0.79 -5.27
C PRO A 99 22.40 -2.15 -5.59
N ALA A 100 22.76 -2.35 -6.86
CA ALA A 100 23.46 -3.57 -7.26
C ALA A 100 24.76 -3.71 -6.47
N LEU A 101 25.07 -4.93 -6.04
CA LEU A 101 26.33 -5.19 -5.35
C LEU A 101 27.49 -4.91 -6.31
N PRO A 102 28.49 -4.11 -5.92
CA PRO A 102 29.68 -3.90 -6.74
C PRO A 102 30.36 -5.24 -7.04
N PRO A 103 30.88 -5.44 -8.27
CA PRO A 103 31.41 -6.74 -8.70
C PRO A 103 32.73 -7.11 -8.00
N THR A 104 33.42 -6.14 -7.40
CA THR A 104 34.70 -6.33 -6.72
C THR A 104 34.74 -5.56 -5.40
N LEU A 105 35.61 -5.99 -4.49
CA LEU A 105 35.86 -5.29 -3.23
C LEU A 105 36.46 -3.88 -3.47
N VAL A 106 37.25 -3.71 -4.54
CA VAL A 106 37.79 -2.39 -4.93
C VAL A 106 36.65 -1.45 -5.32
N ALA A 107 35.73 -1.89 -6.19
CA ALA A 107 34.59 -1.06 -6.59
C ALA A 107 33.66 -0.73 -5.41
N LEU A 108 33.59 -1.61 -4.41
CA LEU A 108 32.89 -1.32 -3.15
C LEU A 108 33.64 -0.26 -2.33
N ALA A 109 34.96 -0.37 -2.20
CA ALA A 109 35.79 0.61 -1.50
C ALA A 109 35.66 2.01 -2.12
N ASP A 110 35.77 2.10 -3.46
CA ASP A 110 35.61 3.35 -4.20
C ASP A 110 34.23 4.00 -3.94
N ASN A 111 33.17 3.18 -3.89
CA ASN A 111 31.81 3.66 -3.60
C ASN A 111 31.65 4.18 -2.17
N LEU A 112 32.26 3.53 -1.19
CA LEU A 112 32.20 3.94 0.22
C LEU A 112 32.97 5.25 0.42
N GLU A 113 34.14 5.38 -0.19
CA GLU A 113 34.99 6.58 -0.11
C GLU A 113 34.31 7.77 -0.80
N ALA A 114 33.66 7.56 -1.95
CA ALA A 114 32.91 8.60 -2.65
C ALA A 114 31.63 9.08 -1.92
N ASN A 115 31.15 8.35 -0.92
CA ASN A 115 29.91 8.65 -0.19
C ASN A 115 30.14 8.66 1.33
N VAL A 116 31.34 9.05 1.77
CA VAL A 116 31.75 8.98 3.19
C VAL A 116 30.82 9.80 4.10
N ASP A 117 30.25 10.88 3.58
CA ASP A 117 29.28 11.77 4.23
C ASP A 117 27.96 11.08 4.59
N ARG A 118 27.61 9.99 3.89
CA ARG A 118 26.39 9.22 4.14
C ARG A 118 26.56 8.15 5.22
N TYR A 119 27.80 7.78 5.53
CA TYR A 119 28.12 6.65 6.41
C TYR A 119 28.90 7.07 7.65
N THR A 120 29.29 8.34 7.74
CA THR A 120 29.86 8.91 8.96
C THR A 120 28.74 9.11 9.97
N CYS A 121 28.83 8.39 11.10
CA CYS A 121 27.98 8.62 12.25
C CYS A 121 28.48 9.86 13.00
N CYS A 122 27.57 10.75 13.39
CA CYS A 122 27.87 11.96 14.15
C CYS A 122 28.56 11.68 15.49
#